data_AF-A0A6M3L5U0-F1
#
_entry.id   AF-A0A6M3L5U0-F1
#
_cell.length_a   1.000
_cell.length_b   1.000
_cell.length_c   1.000
_cell.angle_alpha   90.00
_cell.angle_beta   90.00
_cell.angle_gamma   90.00
#
_symmetry.space_group_name_H-M   'P 1'
#
loop_
_entity.id
_entity.type
_entity.pdbx_description
1 polymer ?
#
loop_
_entity_poly.entity_id
_entity_poly.type
_entity_poly.pdbx_seq_one_letter_code
_entity_poly.pdbx_strand_id
1 'polypeptide(L)'
;MTEKIVRLTKEDNESLRWALTATGGDDRPVLSGVFVTGGKIVSTDGFMVFAAELQGESELAANDGEILKGKVASSATIVEMEEVEGKYPDYESMIGGYVRDGVVAEVAVSSRRLVAALKGMAKGDNDGLVVIRFYGETKPIEVIGRQKDGSGMYSMIMPMRLDRYGDEEYRPRWRPVKEKEEEKTKEEEPLSDEPLSDESLS
;
A
#
# COMPACT_ATOMS: atom_id res chain seq x y z
N MET A 1 13.63 19.62 30.16
CA MET A 1 13.56 19.34 28.73
C MET A 1 14.66 20.14 28.06
N THR A 2 15.53 19.45 27.33
CA THR A 2 16.66 20.06 26.63
C THR A 2 16.23 20.32 25.19
N GLU A 3 16.30 21.58 24.76
CA GLU A 3 16.03 21.95 23.36
C GLU A 3 17.27 21.73 22.50
N LYS A 4 17.06 21.23 21.29
CA LYS A 4 18.09 20.93 20.30
C LYS A 4 17.76 21.57 18.98
N ILE A 5 18.72 22.30 18.43
CA ILE A 5 18.65 22.83 17.07
C ILE A 5 19.31 21.81 16.15
N VAL A 6 18.56 21.31 15.17
CA VAL A 6 19.04 20.30 14.22
C VAL A 6 18.96 20.84 12.82
N ARG A 7 20.08 20.77 12.08
CA ARG A 7 20.09 21.01 10.64
C ARG A 7 19.78 19.75 9.84
N LEU A 8 18.89 19.88 8.87
CA LEU A 8 18.37 18.78 8.08
C LEU A 8 18.65 19.00 6.59
N THR A 9 18.92 17.91 5.89
CA THR A 9 18.76 17.83 4.43
C THR A 9 17.27 17.82 4.08
N LYS A 10 16.94 17.96 2.79
CA LYS A 10 15.56 17.89 2.33
C LYS A 10 14.98 16.48 2.53
N GLU A 11 15.77 15.47 2.23
CA GLU A 11 15.46 14.05 2.32
C GLU A 11 15.24 13.62 3.78
N ASP A 12 16.12 14.08 4.69
CA ASP A 12 15.99 13.79 6.11
C ASP A 12 14.83 14.57 6.75
N ASN A 13 14.52 15.79 6.27
CA ASN A 13 13.29 16.50 6.67
C ASN A 13 12.04 15.68 6.31
N GLU A 14 11.96 15.15 5.09
CA GLU A 14 10.82 14.35 4.66
C GLU A 14 10.68 13.09 5.52
N SER A 15 11.79 12.38 5.73
CA SER A 15 11.84 11.17 6.56
C SER A 15 11.44 11.47 8.00
N LEU A 16 11.96 12.55 8.59
CA LEU A 16 11.63 12.99 9.95
C LEU A 16 10.14 13.33 10.08
N ARG A 17 9.56 14.03 9.10
CA ARG A 17 8.11 14.33 9.12
C ARG A 17 7.27 13.07 9.06
N TRP A 18 7.66 12.08 8.25
CA TRP A 18 6.97 10.80 8.20
C TRP A 18 7.11 10.05 9.53
N ALA A 19 8.30 10.01 10.11
CA ALA A 19 8.52 9.40 11.42
C ALA A 19 7.63 10.03 12.51
N LEU A 20 7.51 11.36 12.52
CA LEU A 20 6.63 12.08 13.44
C LEU A 20 5.13 11.76 13.24
N THR A 21 4.70 11.18 12.12
CA THR A 21 3.31 10.69 11.96
C THR A 21 3.07 9.33 12.59
N ALA A 22 4.15 8.60 12.91
CA ALA A 22 4.10 7.28 13.50
C ALA A 22 4.40 7.30 15.00
N THR A 23 4.49 8.47 15.64
CA THR A 23 4.70 8.58 17.09
C THR A 23 3.40 8.42 17.88
N GLY A 24 3.51 7.95 19.12
CA GLY A 24 2.41 7.84 20.07
C GLY A 24 2.03 9.17 20.73
N GLY A 25 1.03 9.11 21.59
CA GLY A 25 0.61 10.24 22.42
C GLY A 25 1.47 10.46 23.67
N ASP A 26 1.20 11.55 24.38
CA ASP A 26 1.92 11.93 25.60
C ASP A 26 1.70 10.97 26.79
N ASP A 27 0.74 10.05 26.68
CA ASP A 27 0.48 8.97 27.66
C ASP A 27 1.65 7.97 27.75
N ARG A 28 2.45 7.87 26.67
CA ARG A 28 3.65 7.04 26.59
C ARG A 28 4.81 7.91 26.12
N PRO A 29 5.47 8.66 27.03
CA PRO A 29 6.45 9.70 26.66
C PRO A 29 7.55 9.20 25.72
N VAL A 30 8.11 8.01 25.96
CA VAL A 30 9.16 7.46 25.09
C VAL A 30 8.71 7.20 23.65
N LEU A 31 7.40 7.12 23.40
CA LEU A 31 6.82 6.93 22.06
C LEU A 31 6.39 8.24 21.40
N SER A 32 6.38 9.37 22.12
CA SER A 32 5.93 10.66 21.57
C SER A 32 6.96 11.34 20.67
N GLY A 33 8.17 10.77 20.58
CA GLY A 33 9.25 11.23 19.73
C GLY A 33 9.80 10.16 18.79
N VAL A 34 10.72 10.60 17.92
CA VAL A 34 11.50 9.75 17.04
C VAL A 34 12.79 9.35 17.74
N PHE A 35 13.15 8.08 17.64
CA PHE A 35 14.41 7.55 18.14
C PHE A 35 15.46 7.59 17.03
N VAL A 36 16.59 8.23 17.30
CA VAL A 36 17.72 8.27 16.36
C VAL A 36 18.71 7.18 16.77
N THR A 37 19.06 6.29 15.85
CA THR A 37 19.97 5.19 16.16
C THR A 37 20.70 4.67 14.94
N GLY A 38 22.02 4.50 15.01
CA GLY A 38 22.84 3.87 13.97
C GLY A 38 22.67 4.49 12.57
N GLY A 39 22.48 5.81 12.50
CA GLY A 39 22.20 6.50 11.24
C GLY A 39 20.77 6.30 10.71
N LYS A 40 19.82 5.90 11.57
CA LYS A 40 18.41 5.71 11.26
C LYS A 40 17.54 6.58 12.17
N ILE A 41 16.31 6.80 11.71
CA ILE A 41 15.22 7.26 12.56
C ILE A 41 14.18 6.17 12.67
N VAL A 42 13.68 5.96 13.88
CA VAL A 42 12.66 4.97 14.20
C VAL A 42 11.55 5.65 14.99
N SER A 43 10.30 5.29 14.73
CA SER A 43 9.14 5.82 15.44
C SER A 43 8.03 4.78 15.50
N THR A 44 7.26 4.77 16.59
CA THR A 44 6.12 3.88 16.77
C THR A 44 5.10 4.45 17.74
N ASP A 45 3.82 4.17 17.49
CA ASP A 45 2.70 4.45 18.38
C ASP A 45 2.22 3.18 19.12
N GLY A 46 2.91 2.05 18.90
CA GLY A 46 2.55 0.71 19.36
C GLY A 46 1.69 -0.10 18.40
N PHE A 47 1.19 0.49 17.31
CA PHE A 47 0.41 -0.19 16.27
C PHE A 47 1.12 -0.20 14.92
N MET A 48 1.94 0.81 14.63
CA MET A 48 2.79 0.88 13.45
C MET A 48 4.23 1.21 13.83
N VAL A 49 5.18 0.79 13.00
CA VAL A 49 6.59 1.17 13.12
C VAL A 49 7.01 1.80 11.80
N PHE A 50 7.63 2.97 11.89
CA PHE A 50 8.34 3.60 10.79
C PHE A 50 9.84 3.57 11.09
N ALA A 51 10.63 3.19 10.09
CA ALA A 51 12.09 3.24 10.15
C ALA A 51 12.64 3.71 8.79
N ALA A 52 13.59 4.64 8.81
CA ALA A 52 14.26 5.14 7.63
C ALA A 52 15.75 5.38 7.90
N GLU A 53 16.59 5.19 6.90
CA GLU A 53 18.00 5.56 6.97
C GLU A 53 18.17 7.05 6.71
N LEU A 54 19.03 7.68 7.49
CA LEU A 54 19.45 9.06 7.32
C LEU A 54 20.55 9.13 6.26
N GLN A 55 20.55 10.21 5.48
CA GLN A 55 21.51 10.38 4.38
C GLN A 55 22.92 10.79 4.85
N GLY A 56 23.23 10.73 6.15
CA GLY A 56 24.55 11.00 6.72
C GLY A 56 25.02 12.47 6.67
N GLU A 57 24.37 13.31 5.87
CA GLU A 57 24.69 14.75 5.73
C GLU A 57 23.92 15.64 6.73
N SER A 58 22.86 15.14 7.38
CA SER A 58 22.14 15.91 8.42
C SER A 58 22.80 15.80 9.79
N GLU A 59 22.65 16.86 10.59
CA GLU A 59 23.06 16.87 12.00
C GLU A 59 22.15 15.98 12.87
N LEU A 60 21.04 15.46 12.31
CA LEU A 60 20.13 14.58 13.02
C LEU A 60 20.84 13.31 13.49
N ALA A 61 21.73 12.75 12.66
CA ALA A 61 22.51 11.56 12.99
C ALA A 61 23.47 11.75 14.17
N ALA A 62 23.81 12.99 14.54
CA ALA A 62 24.65 13.28 15.70
C ALA A 62 23.94 13.04 17.04
N ASN A 63 22.62 12.83 17.03
CA ASN A 63 21.79 12.60 18.21
C ASN A 63 21.57 11.09 18.43
N ASP A 64 22.57 10.27 18.13
CA ASP A 64 22.50 8.82 18.25
C ASP A 64 22.14 8.40 19.69
N GLY A 65 21.13 7.54 19.82
CA GLY A 65 20.62 7.07 21.11
C GLY A 65 19.58 8.00 21.75
N GLU A 66 19.21 9.11 21.11
CA GLU A 66 18.26 10.08 21.65
C GLU A 66 16.85 9.91 21.11
N ILE A 67 15.87 10.34 21.90
CA ILE A 67 14.47 10.42 21.51
C ILE A 67 14.13 11.90 21.35
N LEU A 68 13.73 12.30 20.15
CA LEU A 68 13.47 13.70 19.82
C LEU A 68 12.00 13.89 19.43
N LYS A 69 11.33 14.86 20.02
CA LYS A 69 9.95 15.23 19.66
C LYS A 69 9.89 16.67 19.20
N GLY A 70 8.90 17.00 18.37
CA GLY A 70 8.72 18.35 17.88
C GLY A 70 7.80 18.41 16.68
N LYS A 71 7.70 19.60 16.07
CA LYS A 71 6.96 19.82 14.84
C LYS A 71 7.91 20.30 13.76
N VAL A 72 7.80 19.70 12.58
CA VAL A 72 8.69 19.98 11.46
C VAL A 72 7.87 20.44 10.25
N ALA A 73 8.13 21.65 9.78
CA ALA A 73 7.53 22.16 8.55
C ALA A 73 8.21 21.54 7.32
N SER A 74 7.47 21.42 6.22
CA SER A 74 7.94 20.76 4.99
C SER A 74 9.13 21.42 4.31
N SER A 75 9.36 22.70 4.57
CA SER A 75 10.48 23.49 4.01
C SER A 75 11.56 23.81 5.04
N ALA A 76 11.47 23.25 6.25
CA ALA A 76 12.42 23.56 7.32
C ALA A 76 13.75 22.83 7.10
N THR A 77 14.84 23.59 7.02
CA THR A 77 16.20 23.05 7.03
C THR A 77 16.85 23.12 8.40
N ILE A 78 16.23 23.87 9.32
CA ILE A 78 16.62 24.00 10.72
C ILE A 78 15.36 23.79 11.54
N VAL A 79 15.42 22.90 12.52
CA VAL A 79 14.29 22.57 13.39
C VAL A 79 14.74 22.61 14.83
N GLU A 80 13.82 23.03 15.70
CA GLU A 80 13.96 22.93 17.14
C GLU A 80 13.20 21.69 17.62
N MET A 81 13.90 20.84 18.35
CA MET A 81 13.41 19.55 18.83
C MET A 81 13.67 19.45 20.33
N GLU A 82 12.79 18.78 21.06
CA GLU A 82 12.94 18.52 22.48
C GLU A 82 13.43 17.08 22.68
N GLU A 83 14.44 16.92 23.52
CA GLU A 83 14.87 15.59 23.97
C GLU A 83 13.87 15.02 24.99
N VAL A 84 13.48 13.77 24.77
CA VAL A 84 12.64 12.99 25.67
C VAL A 84 13.50 11.99 26.42
N GLU A 85 13.49 12.08 27.74
CA GLU A 85 14.21 11.14 28.59
C GLU A 85 13.50 9.77 28.62
N GLY A 86 14.28 8.70 28.50
CA GLY A 86 13.82 7.34 28.69
C GLY A 86 14.54 6.34 27.80
N LYS A 87 14.12 5.08 27.90
CA LYS A 87 14.64 4.00 27.07
C LYS A 87 13.62 3.68 25.98
N TYR A 88 14.04 3.81 24.73
CA TYR A 88 13.19 3.42 23.61
C TYR A 88 12.95 1.90 23.59
N PRO A 89 11.77 1.41 23.18
CA PRO A 89 11.52 -0.02 23.05
C PRO A 89 12.47 -0.70 22.06
N ASP A 90 12.67 -2.00 22.25
CA ASP A 90 13.44 -2.84 21.32
C ASP A 90 12.68 -3.01 19.99
N TYR A 91 12.91 -2.07 19.07
CA TYR A 91 12.29 -2.07 17.74
C TYR A 91 12.89 -3.14 16.82
N GLU A 92 14.12 -3.59 17.07
CA GLU A 92 14.78 -4.61 16.26
C GLU A 92 14.11 -5.96 16.44
N SER A 93 13.65 -6.27 17.65
CA SER A 93 12.84 -7.48 17.89
C SER A 93 11.52 -7.46 17.08
N MET A 94 10.90 -6.29 16.93
CA MET A 94 9.66 -6.13 16.16
C MET A 94 9.91 -6.28 14.66
N ILE A 95 10.86 -5.52 14.11
CA ILE A 95 11.20 -5.57 12.68
C ILE A 95 11.83 -6.93 12.31
N GLY A 96 12.76 -7.39 13.14
CA GLY A 96 13.49 -8.64 12.96
C GLY A 96 12.60 -9.88 13.07
N GLY A 97 11.53 -9.83 13.86
CA GLY A 97 10.50 -10.87 13.88
C GLY A 97 9.89 -11.09 12.48
N TYR A 98 9.51 -10.02 11.79
CA TYR A 98 8.97 -10.10 10.43
C TYR A 98 10.00 -10.61 9.41
N VAL A 99 11.27 -10.19 9.53
CA VAL A 99 12.34 -10.64 8.64
C VAL A 99 12.67 -12.12 8.85
N ARG A 100 12.61 -12.60 10.11
CA ARG A 100 12.91 -13.98 10.48
C ARG A 100 11.85 -14.96 9.99
N ASP A 101 10.58 -14.57 10.08
CA ASP A 101 9.45 -15.39 9.61
C ASP A 101 9.33 -15.38 8.07
N GLY A 102 9.98 -14.40 7.43
CA GLY A 102 10.06 -14.27 5.98
C GLY A 102 8.80 -13.66 5.37
N VAL A 103 8.95 -13.10 4.17
CA VAL A 103 7.82 -12.54 3.42
C VAL A 103 6.94 -13.68 2.91
N VAL A 104 5.74 -13.81 3.47
CA VAL A 104 4.75 -14.83 3.06
C VAL A 104 4.05 -14.47 1.75
N ALA A 105 3.93 -13.18 1.44
CA ALA A 105 3.37 -12.68 0.19
C ALA A 105 3.86 -11.27 -0.13
N GLU A 106 4.42 -11.07 -1.33
CA GLU A 106 4.75 -9.75 -1.86
C GLU A 106 3.81 -9.33 -2.98
N VAL A 107 3.44 -8.05 -2.99
CA VAL A 107 2.40 -7.47 -3.83
C VAL A 107 2.79 -6.05 -4.21
N ALA A 108 2.95 -5.79 -5.51
CA ALA A 108 3.29 -4.48 -6.03
C ALA A 108 2.06 -3.77 -6.61
N VAL A 109 1.67 -2.62 -6.05
CA VAL A 109 0.51 -1.83 -6.47
C VAL A 109 0.86 -0.39 -6.81
N SER A 110 0.00 0.25 -7.60
CA SER A 110 0.01 1.71 -7.72
C SER A 110 -0.40 2.35 -6.40
N SER A 111 0.54 3.03 -5.74
CA SER A 111 0.31 3.77 -4.49
C SER A 111 -0.83 4.79 -4.63
N ARG A 112 -0.89 5.51 -5.75
CA ARG A 112 -1.98 6.47 -6.04
C ARG A 112 -3.35 5.80 -6.06
N ARG A 113 -3.48 4.64 -6.71
CA ARG A 113 -4.76 3.89 -6.78
C ARG A 113 -5.14 3.31 -5.42
N LEU A 114 -4.18 2.74 -4.69
CA LEU A 114 -4.42 2.22 -3.35
C LEU A 114 -4.90 3.32 -2.40
N VAL A 115 -4.22 4.47 -2.36
CA VAL A 115 -4.63 5.61 -1.54
C VAL A 115 -6.03 6.11 -1.92
N ALA A 116 -6.34 6.21 -3.21
CA ALA A 116 -7.67 6.61 -3.66
C ALA A 116 -8.76 5.63 -3.19
N ALA A 117 -8.49 4.33 -3.26
CA ALA A 117 -9.40 3.28 -2.79
C ALA A 117 -9.63 3.36 -1.28
N LEU A 118 -8.54 3.41 -0.50
CA LEU A 118 -8.61 3.53 0.96
C LEU A 118 -9.34 4.79 1.39
N LYS A 119 -9.09 5.94 0.72
CA LYS A 119 -9.83 7.18 0.96
C LYS A 119 -11.31 7.05 0.61
N GLY A 120 -11.65 6.35 -0.48
CA GLY A 120 -13.04 6.07 -0.84
C GLY A 120 -13.75 5.24 0.23
N MET A 121 -13.06 4.24 0.79
CA MET A 121 -13.56 3.37 1.85
C MET A 121 -13.57 4.04 3.23
N ALA A 122 -12.75 5.06 3.45
CA ALA A 122 -12.80 5.87 4.67
C ALA A 122 -13.93 6.92 4.67
N LYS A 123 -14.63 7.13 3.53
CA LYS A 123 -15.76 8.07 3.47
C LYS A 123 -17.03 7.45 4.03
N GLY A 124 -17.65 8.12 5.01
CA GLY A 124 -18.90 7.70 5.65
C GLY A 124 -18.68 7.29 7.11
N ASP A 125 -19.70 6.71 7.74
CA ASP A 125 -19.61 6.20 9.12
C ASP A 125 -19.01 4.79 9.11
N ASN A 126 -17.80 4.64 8.57
CA ASN A 126 -17.02 3.40 8.59
C ASN A 126 -16.18 3.34 9.87
N ASP A 127 -15.89 2.13 10.35
CA ASP A 127 -15.11 1.89 11.59
C ASP A 127 -13.60 2.17 11.44
N GLY A 128 -13.16 2.58 10.25
CA GLY A 128 -11.76 2.83 9.92
C GLY A 128 -10.99 1.55 9.57
N LEU A 129 -11.65 0.38 9.55
CA LEU A 129 -11.04 -0.88 9.17
C LEU A 129 -11.29 -1.19 7.69
N VAL A 130 -10.27 -1.74 7.05
CA VAL A 130 -10.33 -2.28 5.69
C VAL A 130 -9.82 -3.72 5.70
N VAL A 131 -10.50 -4.59 4.98
CA VAL A 131 -10.05 -5.96 4.77
C VAL A 131 -9.39 -6.03 3.41
N ILE A 132 -8.15 -6.52 3.38
CA ILE A 132 -7.41 -6.77 2.15
C ILE A 132 -7.34 -8.27 1.93
N ARG A 133 -7.83 -8.74 0.78
CA ARG A 133 -7.76 -10.14 0.37
C ARG A 133 -6.91 -10.30 -0.88
N PHE A 134 -6.14 -11.38 -0.90
CA PHE A 134 -5.35 -11.79 -2.05
C PHE A 134 -5.91 -13.11 -2.59
N TYR A 135 -6.21 -13.18 -3.88
CA TYR A 135 -6.74 -14.41 -4.49
C TYR A 135 -5.73 -15.05 -5.44
N GLY A 136 -5.62 -16.37 -5.40
CA GLY A 136 -4.89 -17.17 -6.40
C GLY A 136 -3.41 -16.80 -6.59
N GLU A 137 -2.79 -17.41 -7.61
CA GLU A 137 -1.37 -17.20 -7.92
C GLU A 137 -1.07 -15.82 -8.52
N THR A 138 -2.07 -15.20 -9.16
CA THR A 138 -1.94 -13.88 -9.79
C THR A 138 -2.08 -12.73 -8.81
N LYS A 139 -2.39 -13.01 -7.53
CA LYS A 139 -2.55 -12.06 -6.43
C LYS A 139 -3.41 -10.81 -6.75
N PRO A 140 -4.55 -10.87 -7.46
CA PRO A 140 -5.53 -9.77 -7.41
C PRO A 140 -5.83 -9.40 -5.96
N ILE A 141 -5.91 -8.10 -5.73
CA ILE A 141 -6.19 -7.53 -4.41
C ILE A 141 -7.65 -7.11 -4.40
N GLU A 142 -8.40 -7.62 -3.46
CA GLU A 142 -9.69 -7.06 -3.10
C GLU A 142 -9.52 -6.22 -1.84
N VAL A 143 -9.94 -4.97 -1.90
CA VAL A 143 -10.04 -4.11 -0.72
C VAL A 143 -11.52 -3.97 -0.38
N ILE A 144 -11.88 -4.26 0.87
CA ILE A 144 -13.25 -4.24 1.35
C ILE A 144 -13.36 -3.24 2.50
N GLY A 145 -14.27 -2.27 2.36
CA GLY A 145 -14.67 -1.37 3.44
C GLY A 145 -16.06 -1.73 3.96
N ARG A 146 -16.27 -1.61 5.27
CA ARG A 146 -17.55 -1.88 5.94
C ARG A 146 -18.04 -0.66 6.70
N GLN A 147 -19.32 -0.34 6.53
CA GLN A 147 -20.00 0.68 7.35
C GLN A 147 -20.26 0.17 8.77
N LYS A 148 -20.17 1.05 9.77
CA LYS A 148 -20.36 0.70 11.19
C LYS A 148 -21.73 0.11 11.47
N ASP A 149 -22.75 0.60 10.78
CA ASP A 149 -24.13 0.11 10.88
C ASP A 149 -24.35 -1.23 10.14
N GLY A 150 -23.32 -1.73 9.44
CA GLY A 150 -23.38 -2.95 8.63
C GLY A 150 -24.22 -2.84 7.37
N SER A 151 -24.73 -1.65 7.01
CA SER A 151 -25.69 -1.46 5.91
C SER A 151 -25.04 -1.43 4.53
N GLY A 152 -23.73 -1.16 4.46
CA GLY A 152 -22.97 -1.08 3.21
C GLY A 152 -21.63 -1.82 3.26
N MET A 153 -21.35 -2.54 2.17
CA MET A 153 -20.04 -3.13 1.88
C MET A 153 -19.57 -2.61 0.52
N TYR A 154 -18.38 -2.01 0.49
CA TYR A 154 -17.73 -1.62 -0.77
C TYR A 154 -16.60 -2.60 -1.03
N SER A 155 -16.57 -3.22 -2.21
CA SER A 155 -15.46 -4.04 -2.67
C SER A 155 -14.84 -3.42 -3.91
N MET A 156 -13.51 -3.34 -3.93
CA MET A 156 -12.74 -2.92 -5.09
C MET A 156 -11.69 -3.98 -5.42
N ILE A 157 -11.78 -4.55 -6.63
CA ILE A 157 -10.83 -5.53 -7.13
C ILE A 157 -9.77 -4.82 -7.97
N MET A 158 -8.51 -4.96 -7.58
CA MET A 158 -7.33 -4.56 -8.33
C MET A 158 -6.71 -5.82 -8.94
N PRO A 159 -7.01 -6.15 -10.21
CA PRO A 159 -6.42 -7.29 -10.90
C PRO A 159 -4.95 -6.96 -11.15
N MET A 160 -4.06 -7.45 -10.27
CA MET A 160 -2.64 -7.17 -10.39
C MET A 160 -1.94 -8.12 -11.37
N ARG A 161 -1.08 -7.52 -12.20
CA ARG A 161 0.26 -7.99 -12.53
C ARG A 161 1.13 -6.73 -12.66
N LEU A 162 2.10 -6.57 -11.76
CA LEU A 162 3.30 -5.78 -12.03
C LEU A 162 4.42 -6.80 -12.05
N ASP A 163 4.44 -7.65 -13.08
CA ASP A 163 5.40 -8.74 -13.20
C ASP A 163 6.84 -8.24 -13.39
N ARG A 164 7.06 -6.95 -13.63
CA ARG A 164 8.37 -6.30 -13.59
C ARG A 164 8.25 -4.84 -13.13
N TYR A 165 9.07 -4.46 -12.16
CA TYR A 165 9.44 -3.05 -11.97
C TYR A 165 10.00 -2.53 -13.31
N GLY A 166 9.24 -1.69 -14.03
CA GLY A 166 9.76 -0.95 -15.19
C GLY A 166 9.21 -1.28 -16.58
N ASP A 167 8.29 -2.23 -16.77
CA ASP A 167 7.66 -2.39 -18.09
C ASP A 167 6.50 -1.38 -18.26
N GLU A 168 6.77 -0.30 -19.00
CA GLU A 168 5.80 0.74 -19.38
C GLU A 168 4.61 0.22 -20.21
N GLU A 169 4.62 -1.07 -20.60
CA GLU A 169 3.69 -1.66 -21.56
C GLU A 169 2.58 -2.55 -20.99
N TYR A 170 2.37 -2.59 -19.67
CA TYR A 170 1.26 -3.40 -19.14
C TYR A 170 -0.10 -2.67 -19.22
N ARG A 171 -0.82 -2.89 -20.31
CA ARG A 171 -2.24 -2.53 -20.44
C ARG A 171 -3.11 -3.65 -19.83
N PRO A 172 -4.09 -3.35 -18.95
CA PRO A 172 -5.04 -4.35 -18.46
C PRO A 172 -5.69 -5.08 -19.64
N ARG A 173 -5.61 -6.42 -19.66
CA ARG A 173 -6.25 -7.26 -20.69
C ARG A 173 -7.78 -7.35 -20.54
N TRP A 174 -8.35 -6.67 -19.54
CA TRP A 174 -9.80 -6.49 -19.42
C TRP A 174 -10.27 -5.53 -20.51
N ARG A 175 -10.62 -6.10 -21.66
CA ARG A 175 -11.50 -5.46 -22.64
C ARG A 175 -12.92 -5.94 -22.35
N PRO A 176 -13.94 -5.08 -22.47
CA PRO A 176 -15.31 -5.55 -22.52
C PRO A 176 -15.40 -6.64 -23.58
N VAL A 177 -16.01 -7.78 -23.24
CA VAL A 177 -16.37 -8.77 -24.26
C VAL A 177 -17.35 -8.02 -25.16
N LYS A 178 -16.99 -7.78 -26.42
CA LYS A 178 -18.00 -7.35 -27.39
C LYS A 178 -18.98 -8.50 -27.47
N GLU A 179 -20.22 -8.26 -27.08
CA GLU A 179 -21.31 -9.19 -27.32
C GLU A 179 -21.23 -9.57 -28.80
N LYS A 180 -21.09 -10.87 -29.09
CA LYS A 180 -21.18 -11.35 -30.47
C LYS A 180 -22.59 -11.00 -30.92
N GLU A 181 -22.72 -9.97 -31.76
CA GLU A 181 -23.91 -9.82 -32.59
C GLU A 181 -24.09 -11.14 -33.34
N GLU A 182 -25.24 -11.76 -33.13
CA GLU A 182 -25.66 -12.96 -33.85
C GLU A 182 -25.64 -12.64 -35.35
N GLU A 183 -24.64 -13.13 -36.08
CA GLU A 183 -24.73 -13.30 -37.53
C GLU A 183 -25.84 -14.33 -37.80
N LYS A 184 -27.10 -13.87 -37.80
CA LYS A 184 -28.17 -14.46 -38.59
C LYS A 184 -27.95 -14.06 -40.04
N THR A 185 -26.99 -14.70 -40.69
CA THR A 185 -26.95 -14.74 -42.15
C THR A 185 -27.97 -15.77 -42.60
N LYS A 186 -29.10 -15.25 -43.09
CA LYS A 186 -29.98 -15.94 -44.02
C LYS A 186 -29.15 -16.49 -45.17
N GLU A 187 -29.20 -17.79 -45.40
CA GLU A 187 -29.19 -18.35 -46.76
C GLU A 187 -30.33 -19.36 -46.85
N GLU A 188 -31.46 -18.85 -47.36
CA GLU A 188 -32.40 -19.69 -48.10
C GLU A 188 -31.71 -20.06 -49.42
N GLU A 189 -31.64 -21.35 -49.73
CA GLU A 189 -32.04 -21.85 -51.06
C GLU A 189 -32.31 -23.36 -51.00
N PRO A 190 -33.48 -23.83 -51.47
CA PRO A 190 -33.76 -25.26 -51.63
C PRO A 190 -33.33 -25.70 -53.03
N LEU A 191 -32.39 -26.64 -53.13
CA LEU A 191 -32.02 -27.26 -54.40
C LEU A 191 -32.59 -28.68 -54.51
N SER A 192 -33.74 -28.71 -55.19
CA SER A 192 -34.20 -29.65 -56.21
C SER A 192 -34.04 -31.16 -56.00
N ASP A 193 -35.19 -31.83 -56.05
CA ASP A 193 -35.40 -33.24 -56.33
C ASP A 193 -34.72 -33.70 -57.64
N GLU A 194 -33.89 -34.75 -57.57
CA GLU A 194 -33.72 -35.70 -58.68
C GLU A 194 -33.91 -37.14 -58.17
N PRO A 195 -34.63 -37.99 -58.92
CA PRO A 195 -35.00 -39.34 -58.49
C PRO A 195 -33.83 -40.34 -58.63
N LEU A 196 -33.72 -41.21 -57.65
CA LEU A 196 -32.91 -42.43 -57.68
C LEU A 196 -33.35 -43.29 -58.88
N SER A 197 -32.40 -43.63 -59.75
CA SER A 197 -32.60 -44.68 -60.75
C SER A 197 -32.53 -46.04 -60.06
N ASP A 198 -33.63 -46.78 -60.16
CA ASP A 198 -33.80 -48.13 -59.64
C ASP A 198 -32.95 -49.11 -60.46
N GLU A 199 -32.07 -49.85 -59.78
CA GLU A 199 -31.44 -51.04 -60.33
C GLU A 199 -32.52 -52.10 -60.57
N SER A 200 -32.59 -52.52 -61.83
CA SER A 200 -33.26 -53.70 -62.35
C SER A 200 -33.24 -54.91 -61.40
N LEU A 201 -34.42 -55.32 -60.94
CA LEU A 201 -34.73 -56.71 -60.64
C LEU A 201 -35.61 -57.27 -61.77
N SER A 202 -35.28 -58.52 -62.15
CA SER A 202 -35.85 -59.41 -63.18
C SER A 202 -35.49 -59.16 -64.64
#